data_AF-A0ABD5X9T7-F1
#
_entry.id   AF-A0ABD5X9T7-F1
#
_cell.length_a   1.000
_cell.length_b   1.000
_cell.length_c   1.000
_cell.angle_alpha   90.00
_cell.angle_beta   90.00
_cell.angle_gamma   90.00
#
_symmetry.space_group_name_H-M   'P 1'
#
loop_
_entity.id
_entity.type
_entity.pdbx_description
1 polymer ?
#
loop_
_entity_poly.entity_id
_entity_poly.type
_entity_poly.pdbx_seq_one_letter_code
_entity_poly.pdbx_strand_id
1 'polypeptide(L)'
;MSIKHSLGVMHLVGELAKSLGLPEDTMQAYKIAGLLHDVGHSPFSHALETVIEERLGFEHERQSERIIGKLEDLYAPDAEFVIDIIHGNSDYDIIAGAIDADRLDYLQRDSLRTGFQNSSVDVRTIVKFAQTHGDQVVFDKKAAQAIEDMFSARLRI
;
A
#
# COMPACT_ATOMS: atom_id res chain seq x y z
N MET A 1 -12.58 1.60 -3.55
CA MET A 1 -11.66 0.57 -4.06
C MET A 1 -11.82 0.27 -5.56
N SER A 2 -10.77 0.46 -6.36
CA SER A 2 -10.70 -0.05 -7.74
C SER A 2 -9.91 -1.36 -7.74
N ILE A 3 -10.46 -2.45 -8.30
CA ILE A 3 -9.74 -3.75 -8.41
C ILE A 3 -8.36 -3.57 -9.03
N LYS A 4 -8.24 -2.67 -10.02
CA LYS A 4 -6.97 -2.41 -10.68
C LYS A 4 -5.93 -1.83 -9.71
N HIS A 5 -6.35 -0.99 -8.76
CA HIS A 5 -5.47 -0.35 -7.77
C HIS A 5 -4.95 -1.39 -6.79
N SER A 6 -5.85 -2.14 -6.14
CA SER A 6 -5.48 -3.22 -5.22
C SER A 6 -4.52 -4.24 -5.84
N LEU A 7 -4.72 -4.61 -7.11
CA LEU A 7 -3.81 -5.53 -7.82
C LEU A 7 -2.43 -4.90 -8.09
N GLY A 8 -2.39 -3.59 -8.35
CA GLY A 8 -1.15 -2.85 -8.55
C GLY A 8 -0.37 -2.69 -7.25
N VAL A 9 -1.06 -2.37 -6.14
CA VAL A 9 -0.46 -2.33 -4.79
C VAL A 9 0.08 -3.70 -4.42
N MET A 10 -0.69 -4.79 -4.57
CA MET A 10 -0.20 -6.16 -4.36
C MET A 10 1.08 -6.46 -5.14
N HIS A 11 1.15 -6.03 -6.41
CA HIS A 11 2.34 -6.23 -7.24
C HIS A 11 3.54 -5.44 -6.71
N LEU A 12 3.38 -4.16 -6.42
CA LEU A 12 4.44 -3.30 -5.91
C LEU A 12 4.95 -3.75 -4.53
N VAL A 13 4.05 -4.17 -3.65
CA VAL A 13 4.41 -4.76 -2.35
C VAL A 13 5.26 -6.00 -2.54
N GLY A 14 4.89 -6.89 -3.46
CA GLY A 14 5.69 -8.08 -3.78
C GLY A 14 7.09 -7.74 -4.28
N GLU A 15 7.22 -6.74 -5.16
CA GLU A 15 8.53 -6.29 -5.66
C GLU A 15 9.36 -5.60 -4.56
N LEU A 16 8.74 -4.81 -3.68
CA LEU A 16 9.39 -4.20 -2.52
C LEU A 16 9.89 -5.28 -1.55
N ALA A 17 9.00 -6.18 -1.11
CA ALA A 17 9.35 -7.30 -0.23
C ALA A 17 10.50 -8.15 -0.81
N LYS A 18 10.51 -8.36 -2.13
CA LYS A 18 11.61 -9.04 -2.81
C LYS A 18 12.91 -8.23 -2.79
N SER A 19 12.86 -6.91 -3.01
CA SER A 19 14.04 -6.04 -2.91
C SER A 19 14.61 -6.00 -1.49
N LEU A 20 13.72 -6.04 -0.50
CA LEU A 20 14.06 -6.11 0.92
C LEU A 20 14.61 -7.49 1.34
N GLY A 21 14.48 -8.51 0.49
CA GLY A 21 14.93 -9.87 0.78
C GLY A 21 14.08 -10.59 1.82
N LEU A 22 12.79 -10.27 1.93
CA LEU A 22 11.88 -10.92 2.87
C LEU A 22 11.68 -12.41 2.52
N PRO A 23 11.48 -13.29 3.51
CA PRO A 23 11.13 -14.69 3.27
C PRO A 23 9.84 -14.82 2.44
N GLU A 24 9.69 -15.92 1.69
CA GLU A 24 8.55 -16.13 0.79
C GLU A 24 7.20 -16.08 1.54
N ASP A 25 7.12 -16.70 2.72
CA ASP A 25 5.89 -16.72 3.53
C ASP A 25 5.50 -15.31 3.99
N THR A 26 6.48 -14.52 4.46
CA THR A 26 6.30 -13.11 4.83
C THR A 26 5.89 -12.28 3.62
N MET A 27 6.57 -12.45 2.48
CA MET A 27 6.23 -11.78 1.23
C MET A 27 4.79 -12.07 0.78
N GLN A 28 4.33 -13.30 0.95
CA GLN A 28 2.97 -13.68 0.60
C GLN A 28 1.94 -13.01 1.53
N ALA A 29 2.20 -12.92 2.83
CA ALA A 29 1.35 -12.17 3.76
C ALA A 29 1.28 -10.67 3.38
N TYR A 30 2.41 -10.04 3.08
CA TYR A 30 2.46 -8.66 2.60
C TYR A 30 1.69 -8.46 1.30
N LYS A 31 1.78 -9.38 0.34
CA LYS A 31 0.99 -9.29 -0.91
C LYS A 31 -0.51 -9.37 -0.65
N ILE A 32 -0.94 -10.26 0.25
CA ILE A 32 -2.35 -10.37 0.65
C ILE A 32 -2.81 -9.08 1.34
N ALA A 33 -2.00 -8.54 2.26
CA ALA A 33 -2.24 -7.24 2.89
C ALA A 33 -2.37 -6.13 1.84
N GLY A 34 -1.44 -6.04 0.88
CA GLY A 34 -1.51 -5.05 -0.20
C GLY A 34 -2.74 -5.21 -1.11
N LEU A 35 -3.20 -6.43 -1.33
CA LEU A 35 -4.44 -6.69 -2.07
C LEU A 35 -5.68 -6.25 -1.29
N LEU A 36 -5.66 -6.40 0.03
CA LEU A 36 -6.82 -6.19 0.92
C LEU A 36 -6.80 -4.85 1.67
N HIS A 37 -5.74 -4.06 1.57
CA HIS A 37 -5.56 -2.82 2.34
C HIS A 37 -6.76 -1.87 2.24
N ASP A 38 -7.41 -1.88 1.07
CA ASP A 38 -8.49 -0.96 0.72
C ASP A 38 -9.90 -1.59 0.85
N VAL A 39 -10.00 -2.83 1.37
CA VAL A 39 -11.22 -3.67 1.31
C VAL A 39 -12.36 -3.17 2.20
N GLY A 40 -12.04 -2.51 3.31
CA GLY A 40 -13.01 -1.93 4.24
C GLY A 40 -13.52 -0.54 3.84
N HIS A 41 -12.91 0.11 2.85
CA HIS A 41 -13.27 1.48 2.47
C HIS A 41 -14.63 1.56 1.76
N SER A 42 -15.49 2.46 2.24
CA SER A 42 -16.77 2.77 1.63
C SER A 42 -16.64 3.55 0.30
N PRO A 43 -17.64 3.53 -0.59
CA PRO A 43 -17.65 4.41 -1.76
C PRO A 43 -17.48 5.89 -1.36
N PHE A 44 -16.64 6.63 -2.10
CA PHE A 44 -16.23 8.00 -1.78
C PHE A 44 -15.40 8.17 -0.49
N SER A 45 -14.92 7.06 0.10
CA SER A 45 -14.04 6.93 1.28
C SER A 45 -13.91 8.22 2.09
N HIS A 46 -12.92 9.07 1.84
CA HIS A 46 -12.65 10.28 2.62
C HIS A 46 -13.70 11.40 2.55
N ALA A 47 -14.45 11.54 1.45
CA ALA A 47 -15.41 12.63 1.30
C ALA A 47 -16.68 12.41 2.14
N LEU A 48 -17.01 11.15 2.45
CA LEU A 48 -18.20 10.77 3.20
C LEU A 48 -17.88 10.00 4.48
N GLU A 49 -16.61 9.77 4.79
CA GLU A 49 -16.13 8.99 5.94
C GLU A 49 -16.80 9.41 7.24
N THR A 50 -16.65 10.68 7.62
CA THR A 50 -17.23 11.23 8.85
C THR A 50 -18.74 11.09 8.88
N VAL A 51 -19.42 11.30 7.74
CA VAL A 51 -20.89 11.20 7.66
C VAL A 51 -21.34 9.73 7.78
N ILE A 52 -20.62 8.82 7.16
CA ILE A 52 -20.90 7.38 7.15
C ILE A 52 -20.61 6.78 8.53
N GLU A 53 -19.51 7.18 9.17
CA GLU A 53 -19.17 6.79 10.54
C GLU A 53 -20.21 7.32 11.54
N GLU A 54 -20.51 8.62 11.51
CA GLU A 54 -21.46 9.23 12.45
C GLU A 54 -22.91 8.74 12.27
N ARG A 55 -23.35 8.45 11.03
CA ARG A 55 -24.75 8.11 10.74
C ARG A 55 -25.01 6.61 10.64
N LEU A 56 -24.02 5.83 10.22
CA LEU A 56 -24.17 4.39 9.97
C LEU A 56 -23.26 3.53 10.87
N GLY A 57 -22.36 4.14 11.66
CA GLY A 57 -21.42 3.41 12.52
C GLY A 57 -20.44 2.53 11.73
N PHE A 58 -20.09 2.97 10.52
CA PHE A 58 -19.33 2.18 9.55
C PHE A 58 -17.86 2.61 9.55
N GLU A 59 -17.09 2.04 10.46
CA GLU A 59 -15.64 2.23 10.57
C GLU A 59 -14.91 1.32 9.57
N HIS A 60 -14.09 1.88 8.70
CA HIS A 60 -13.43 1.14 7.62
C HIS A 60 -12.44 0.09 8.14
N GLU A 61 -11.67 0.38 9.19
CA GLU A 61 -10.76 -0.57 9.86
C GLU A 61 -11.54 -1.81 10.34
N ARG A 62 -12.63 -1.61 11.06
CA ARG A 62 -13.49 -2.69 11.56
C ARG A 62 -14.13 -3.51 10.44
N GLN A 63 -14.40 -2.90 9.28
CA GLN A 63 -14.87 -3.64 8.11
C GLN A 63 -13.76 -4.46 7.47
N SER A 64 -12.55 -3.91 7.35
CA SER A 64 -11.36 -4.64 6.88
C SER A 64 -11.13 -5.87 7.75
N GLU A 65 -11.07 -5.71 9.07
CA GLU A 65 -10.93 -6.82 10.03
C GLU A 65 -12.02 -7.89 9.84
N ARG A 66 -13.29 -7.48 9.73
CA ARG A 66 -14.41 -8.40 9.56
C ARG A 66 -14.33 -9.20 8.25
N ILE A 67 -13.87 -8.57 7.16
CA ILE A 67 -13.72 -9.23 5.86
C ILE A 67 -12.52 -10.16 5.88
N ILE A 68 -11.38 -9.70 6.41
CA ILE A 68 -10.14 -10.46 6.49
C ILE A 68 -10.31 -11.68 7.40
N GLY A 69 -10.93 -11.53 8.58
CA GLY A 69 -11.21 -12.66 9.48
C GLY A 69 -12.11 -13.73 8.84
N LYS A 70 -13.04 -13.36 7.95
CA LYS A 70 -13.82 -14.35 7.18
C LYS A 70 -13.02 -15.04 6.09
N LEU A 71 -11.94 -14.42 5.62
CA LEU A 71 -11.05 -15.00 4.61
C LEU A 71 -10.03 -15.97 5.23
N GLU A 72 -9.75 -15.87 6.52
CA GLU A 72 -8.93 -16.83 7.27
C GLU A 72 -9.48 -18.25 7.14
N ASP A 73 -10.79 -18.41 7.34
CA ASP A 73 -11.49 -19.70 7.22
C ASP A 73 -11.43 -20.31 5.80
N LEU A 74 -11.07 -19.52 4.79
CA LEU A 74 -11.21 -19.90 3.38
C LEU A 74 -9.89 -19.96 2.61
N TYR A 75 -8.97 -19.01 2.81
CA TYR A 75 -7.84 -18.81 1.89
C TYR A 75 -6.59 -18.09 2.45
N ALA A 76 -6.60 -17.51 3.65
CA ALA A 76 -5.50 -16.64 4.11
C ALA A 76 -4.51 -17.31 5.08
N PRO A 77 -3.19 -17.01 4.99
CA PRO A 77 -2.28 -17.15 6.13
C PRO A 77 -2.61 -16.10 7.19
N ASP A 78 -2.28 -16.39 8.46
CA ASP A 78 -2.40 -15.56 9.66
C ASP A 78 -3.10 -14.19 9.46
N ALA A 79 -4.41 -14.18 9.69
CA ALA A 79 -5.24 -12.99 9.48
C ALA A 79 -4.86 -11.84 10.41
N GLU A 80 -4.42 -12.15 11.63
CA GLU A 80 -3.94 -11.17 12.61
C GLU A 80 -2.71 -10.46 12.05
N PHE A 81 -1.74 -11.22 11.53
CA PHE A 81 -0.56 -10.65 10.90
C PHE A 81 -0.87 -9.79 9.66
N VAL A 82 -1.84 -10.20 8.82
CA VAL A 82 -2.27 -9.40 7.66
C VAL A 82 -2.90 -8.08 8.09
N ILE A 83 -3.73 -8.09 9.14
CA ILE A 83 -4.35 -6.89 9.70
C ILE A 83 -3.28 -5.95 10.25
N ASP A 84 -2.30 -6.49 10.99
CA ASP A 84 -1.19 -5.70 11.52
C ASP A 84 -0.39 -5.00 10.42
N ILE A 85 -0.12 -5.69 9.29
CA ILE A 85 0.54 -5.08 8.14
C ILE A 85 -0.29 -3.93 7.55
N ILE A 86 -1.60 -4.10 7.40
CA ILE A 86 -2.50 -3.07 6.83
C ILE A 86 -2.54 -1.83 7.73
N HIS A 87 -2.55 -2.01 9.05
CA HIS A 87 -2.59 -0.92 10.02
C HIS A 87 -1.21 -0.30 10.31
N GLY A 88 -0.13 -0.81 9.71
CA GLY A 88 1.23 -0.31 9.93
C GLY A 88 1.84 -0.73 11.27
N ASN A 89 1.38 -1.83 11.85
CA ASN A 89 1.93 -2.43 13.07
C ASN A 89 2.97 -3.53 12.76
N SER A 90 3.62 -3.47 11.60
CA SER A 90 4.58 -4.48 11.12
C SER A 90 5.99 -3.90 10.98
N ASP A 91 7.01 -4.76 10.91
CA ASP A 91 8.41 -4.32 10.82
C ASP A 91 8.74 -3.54 9.54
N TYR A 92 7.94 -3.69 8.47
CA TYR A 92 8.18 -3.04 7.18
C TYR A 92 6.99 -2.20 6.72
N ASP A 93 7.13 -0.88 6.79
CA ASP A 93 6.09 0.09 6.40
C ASP A 93 5.97 0.27 4.88
N ILE A 94 5.85 -0.81 4.12
CA ILE A 94 5.76 -0.78 2.66
C ILE A 94 4.33 -0.66 2.12
N ILE A 95 3.32 -0.67 3.00
CA ILE A 95 1.89 -0.45 2.67
C ILE A 95 1.36 0.84 3.29
N ALA A 96 1.69 1.13 4.55
CA ALA A 96 1.20 2.29 5.30
C ALA A 96 2.29 3.32 5.69
N GLY A 97 3.48 3.26 5.07
CA GLY A 97 4.62 4.14 5.39
C GLY A 97 4.79 5.35 4.49
N ALA A 98 5.69 6.27 4.81
CA ALA A 98 5.86 7.52 4.05
C ALA A 98 6.20 7.31 2.54
N ILE A 99 6.84 6.18 2.21
CA ILE A 99 7.13 5.72 0.85
C ILE A 99 6.56 4.30 0.75
N ASP A 100 5.28 4.19 0.41
CA ASP A 100 4.53 2.93 0.38
C ASP A 100 4.01 2.57 -1.03
N ALA A 101 3.61 1.32 -1.19
CA ALA A 101 3.08 0.79 -2.44
C ALA A 101 1.74 1.40 -2.85
N ASP A 102 0.89 1.79 -1.89
CA ASP A 102 -0.38 2.46 -2.16
C ASP A 102 -0.15 3.78 -2.93
N ARG A 103 0.72 4.63 -2.40
CA ARG A 103 1.11 5.92 -2.99
C ARG A 103 1.80 5.76 -4.33
N LEU A 104 2.74 4.83 -4.40
CA LEU A 104 3.45 4.56 -5.65
C LEU A 104 2.50 4.09 -6.75
N ASP A 105 1.50 3.26 -6.42
CA ASP A 105 0.50 2.81 -7.39
C ASP A 105 -0.36 3.96 -7.89
N TYR A 106 -1.01 4.70 -7.00
CA TYR A 106 -1.97 5.73 -7.45
C TYR A 106 -1.26 6.87 -8.18
N LEU A 107 -0.07 7.30 -7.73
CA LEU A 107 0.69 8.37 -8.39
C LEU A 107 1.08 7.98 -9.82
N GLN A 108 1.59 6.76 -9.99
CA GLN A 108 1.97 6.28 -11.32
C GLN A 108 0.74 6.07 -12.22
N ARG A 109 -0.31 5.47 -11.68
CA ARG A 109 -1.55 5.17 -12.40
C ARG A 109 -2.25 6.43 -12.88
N ASP A 110 -2.35 7.45 -12.04
CA ASP A 110 -3.07 8.67 -12.36
C ASP A 110 -2.27 9.55 -13.32
N SER A 111 -0.93 9.56 -13.20
CA SER A 111 -0.05 10.17 -14.21
C SER A 111 -0.26 9.55 -15.60
N LEU A 112 -0.31 8.22 -15.69
CA LEU A 112 -0.55 7.52 -16.95
C LEU A 112 -1.95 7.78 -17.55
N ARG A 113 -2.97 7.92 -16.70
CA ARG A 113 -4.36 8.14 -17.15
C ARG A 113 -4.64 9.57 -17.59
N THR A 114 -4.03 10.54 -16.93
CA THR A 114 -4.24 11.97 -17.24
C THR A 114 -3.36 12.45 -18.38
N GLY A 115 -2.29 11.72 -18.71
CA GLY A 115 -1.31 12.12 -19.72
C GLY A 115 -0.41 13.28 -19.26
N PHE A 116 -0.51 13.68 -17.98
CA PHE A 116 0.29 14.75 -17.42
C PHE A 116 1.70 14.25 -17.09
N GLN A 117 2.64 14.37 -18.03
CA GLN A 117 3.98 13.78 -17.90
C GLN A 117 4.82 14.38 -16.76
N ASN A 118 4.52 15.60 -16.31
CA ASN A 118 5.22 16.29 -15.22
C ASN A 118 4.88 15.77 -13.81
N SER A 119 4.09 14.69 -13.71
CA SER A 119 3.83 13.94 -12.47
C SER A 119 4.28 12.47 -12.56
N SER A 120 5.05 12.09 -13.59
CA SER A 120 5.51 10.71 -13.72
C SER A 120 6.54 10.37 -12.65
N VAL A 121 6.21 9.41 -11.79
CA VAL A 121 7.09 8.91 -10.73
C VAL A 121 7.83 7.68 -11.23
N ASP A 122 9.16 7.65 -11.11
CA ASP A 122 9.96 6.47 -11.41
C ASP A 122 9.90 5.45 -10.27
N VAL A 123 8.74 4.79 -10.17
CA VAL A 123 8.46 3.74 -9.18
C VAL A 123 9.50 2.61 -9.27
N ARG A 124 9.99 2.27 -10.46
CA ARG A 124 10.95 1.17 -10.63
C ARG A 124 12.26 1.46 -9.92
N THR A 125 12.76 2.69 -10.01
CA THR A 125 13.98 3.10 -9.32
C THR A 125 13.79 3.07 -7.81
N ILE A 126 12.66 3.56 -7.29
CA ILE A 126 12.35 3.52 -5.85
C ILE A 126 12.35 2.07 -5.34
N VAL A 127 11.60 1.19 -5.99
CA VAL A 127 11.48 -0.22 -5.60
C VAL A 127 12.84 -0.94 -5.68
N LYS A 128 13.58 -0.75 -6.77
CA LYS A 128 14.88 -1.42 -7.01
C LYS A 128 15.94 -1.10 -5.96
N PHE A 129 15.88 0.10 -5.38
CA PHE A 129 16.87 0.58 -4.43
C PHE A 129 16.37 0.60 -2.98
N ALA A 130 15.21 -0.02 -2.73
CA ALA A 130 14.72 -0.28 -1.37
C ALA A 130 15.55 -1.39 -0.71
N GLN A 131 15.95 -1.17 0.54
CA GLN A 131 16.77 -2.06 1.35
C GLN A 131 16.31 -2.03 2.81
N THR A 132 16.71 -3.03 3.59
CA THR A 132 16.51 -3.06 5.04
C THR A 132 17.76 -2.60 5.77
N HIS A 133 17.63 -1.75 6.78
CA HIS A 133 18.70 -1.42 7.71
C HIS A 133 18.19 -1.57 9.15
N GLY A 134 18.47 -2.73 9.76
CA GLY A 134 17.74 -3.14 10.97
C GLY A 134 16.27 -3.35 10.64
N ASP A 135 15.39 -2.83 11.50
CA ASP A 135 13.93 -2.93 11.37
C ASP A 135 13.33 -1.72 10.61
N GLN A 136 14.10 -1.13 9.69
CA GLN A 136 13.67 0.03 8.92
C GLN A 136 13.90 -0.17 7.43
N VAL A 137 12.92 0.26 6.64
CA VAL A 137 13.05 0.38 5.19
C VAL A 137 13.83 1.66 4.87
N VAL A 138 14.94 1.49 4.17
CA VAL A 138 15.81 2.57 3.72
C VAL A 138 16.00 2.49 2.20
N PHE A 139 16.43 3.59 1.60
CA PHE A 139 16.62 3.70 0.15
C PHE A 139 18.05 4.14 -0.17
N ASP A 140 18.70 3.47 -1.11
CA ASP A 140 20.00 3.90 -1.62
C ASP A 140 19.88 5.31 -2.22
N LYS A 141 20.93 6.13 -2.08
CA LYS A 141 20.99 7.50 -2.63
C LYS A 141 20.67 7.56 -4.13
N LYS A 142 20.86 6.48 -4.88
CA LYS A 142 20.45 6.36 -6.29
C LYS A 142 18.96 6.56 -6.52
N ALA A 143 18.10 6.31 -5.53
CA ALA A 143 16.66 6.58 -5.59
C ALA A 143 16.25 7.97 -5.12
N ALA A 144 17.18 8.80 -4.63
CA ALA A 144 16.86 10.10 -4.04
C ALA A 144 16.04 11.00 -4.98
N GLN A 145 16.45 11.12 -6.26
CA GLN A 145 15.72 11.92 -7.24
C GLN A 145 14.29 11.39 -7.46
N ALA A 146 14.13 10.07 -7.59
CA ALA A 146 12.81 9.46 -7.81
C ALA A 146 11.88 9.67 -6.60
N ILE A 147 12.43 9.63 -5.39
CA ILE A 147 11.69 9.91 -4.14
C ILE A 147 11.31 11.40 -4.06
N GLU A 148 12.21 12.33 -4.40
CA GLU A 148 11.90 13.76 -4.48
C GLU A 148 10.79 14.06 -5.49
N ASP A 149 10.84 13.39 -6.65
CA ASP A 149 9.82 13.49 -7.69
C ASP A 149 8.47 12.95 -7.20
N MET A 150 8.47 11.85 -6.44
CA MET A 150 7.27 11.29 -5.80
C MET A 150 6.62 12.30 -4.83
N PHE A 151 7.41 12.90 -3.93
CA PHE A 151 6.89 13.91 -2.99
C PHE A 151 6.43 15.18 -3.72
N SER A 152 7.12 15.58 -4.78
CA SER A 152 6.75 16.72 -5.61
C SER A 152 5.45 16.46 -6.38
N ALA A 153 5.26 15.25 -6.90
CA ALA A 153 4.02 14.84 -7.55
C ALA A 153 2.85 14.88 -6.56
N ARG A 154 3.06 14.41 -5.33
CA ARG A 154 2.04 14.44 -4.28
C ARG A 154 1.57 15.86 -3.93
N LEU A 155 2.47 16.85 -3.90
CA LEU A 155 2.09 18.26 -3.60
C LEU A 155 1.30 18.94 -4.71
N ARG A 156 1.19 18.32 -5.89
CA ARG A 156 0.55 18.91 -7.09
C ARG A 156 -0.85 18.36 -7.36
N ILE A 157 -1.32 17.41 -6.56
CA ILE A 157 -2.65 16.77 -6.65
C ILE A 157 -3.47 17.23 -5.44
#